data_AF-A0A956THH4-F1
#
_entry.id   AF-A0A956THH4-F1
#
_cell.length_a   1.000
_cell.length_b   1.000
_cell.length_c   1.000
_cell.angle_alpha   90.00
_cell.angle_beta   90.00
_cell.angle_gamma   90.00
#
_symmetry.space_group_name_H-M   'P 1'
#
loop_
_entity.id
_entity.type
_entity.pdbx_description
1 polymer ?
#
loop_
_entity_poly.entity_id
_entity_poly.type
_entity_poly.pdbx_seq_one_letter_code
_entity_poly.pdbx_strand_id
1 'polypeptide(L)'
;SKGLMGLPQHFLQGKVLRSMERLATLARKHDVDLALHTHVNHANQLTPLVAEAAQLLLHMGFRDVRNQGVLLRGVNTTSKDLLDLCFTLLDRAHIMPYYFYMCDMIPNSEHWRLAVWEAQNLQHDIMGYLPGYATPRLLCDVPFVGKRWVHQVARYDREKGISYWTKNYRTSIELENAEALATHYEYYDPIYTLPEAGQNWWREQEAKATVA
;
A
#
# COMPACT_ATOMS: atom_id res chain seq x y z
N SER A 1 1.03 11.56 -5.06
CA SER A 1 0.53 12.79 -4.44
C SER A 1 -0.65 12.51 -3.51
N LYS A 2 -0.38 12.53 -2.20
CA LYS A 2 -1.42 12.71 -1.17
C LYS A 2 -2.18 14.03 -1.37
N GLY A 3 -1.52 15.02 -1.99
CA GLY A 3 -2.05 16.35 -2.22
C GLY A 3 -3.26 16.42 -3.16
N LEU A 4 -3.38 15.56 -4.17
CA LEU A 4 -4.55 15.62 -5.07
C LEU A 4 -5.84 15.26 -4.31
N MET A 5 -5.78 14.21 -3.49
CA MET A 5 -6.88 13.83 -2.61
C MET A 5 -7.12 14.90 -1.52
N GLY A 6 -6.06 15.40 -0.88
CA GLY A 6 -6.18 16.30 0.27
C GLY A 6 -6.53 17.75 -0.06
N LEU A 7 -6.17 18.24 -1.26
CA LEU A 7 -6.37 19.61 -1.71
C LEU A 7 -6.73 19.67 -3.21
N PRO A 8 -7.84 19.03 -3.65
CA PRO A 8 -8.19 18.94 -5.08
C PRO A 8 -8.37 20.31 -5.73
N GLN A 9 -8.88 21.31 -5.00
CA GLN A 9 -9.02 22.69 -5.47
C GLN A 9 -7.71 23.33 -5.90
N HIS A 10 -6.57 22.91 -5.32
CA HIS A 10 -5.26 23.38 -5.77
C HIS A 10 -4.91 22.83 -7.15
N PHE A 11 -5.23 21.55 -7.41
CA PHE A 11 -4.99 20.90 -8.69
C PHE A 11 -5.88 21.44 -9.80
N LEU A 12 -7.05 21.98 -9.46
CA LEU A 12 -7.98 22.64 -10.40
C LEU A 12 -7.60 24.10 -10.73
N GLN A 13 -6.59 24.68 -10.09
CA GLN A 13 -6.16 26.04 -10.41
C GLN A 13 -5.56 26.10 -11.81
N GLY A 14 -5.96 27.09 -12.62
CA GLY A 14 -5.50 27.22 -14.01
C GLY A 14 -3.98 27.26 -14.18
N LYS A 15 -3.23 27.83 -13.21
CA LYS A 15 -1.75 27.81 -13.24
C LYS A 15 -1.19 26.40 -13.08
N VAL A 16 -1.79 25.58 -12.20
CA VAL A 16 -1.39 24.19 -11.97
C VAL A 16 -1.74 23.34 -13.19
N LEU A 17 -2.98 23.47 -13.70
CA LEU A 17 -3.44 22.75 -14.89
C LEU A 17 -2.53 23.00 -16.10
N ARG A 18 -2.21 24.27 -16.42
CA ARG A 18 -1.27 24.60 -17.51
C ARG A 18 0.12 24.02 -17.30
N SER A 19 0.58 23.93 -16.06
CA SER A 19 1.89 23.36 -15.73
C SER A 19 1.90 21.84 -15.93
N MET A 20 0.83 21.16 -15.52
CA MET A 20 0.65 19.72 -15.72
C MET A 20 0.51 19.36 -17.20
N GLU A 21 -0.25 20.14 -17.97
CA GLU A 21 -0.38 19.97 -19.41
C GLU A 21 0.97 20.13 -20.14
N ARG A 22 1.74 21.15 -19.77
CA ARG A 22 3.10 21.34 -20.31
C ARG A 22 4.02 20.16 -19.98
N LEU A 23 3.94 19.65 -18.75
CA LEU A 23 4.72 18.49 -18.32
C LEU A 23 4.33 17.23 -19.10
N ALA A 24 3.02 16.97 -19.26
CA ALA A 24 2.52 15.84 -20.02
C ALA A 24 2.92 15.91 -21.50
N THR A 25 2.82 17.11 -22.10
CA THR A 25 3.26 17.34 -23.49
C THR A 25 4.75 17.09 -23.66
N LEU A 26 5.57 17.57 -22.73
CA LEU A 26 7.02 17.34 -22.78
C LEU A 26 7.35 15.85 -22.62
N ALA A 27 6.73 15.15 -21.68
CA ALA A 27 6.97 13.73 -21.47
C ALA A 27 6.61 12.92 -22.71
N ARG A 28 5.45 13.16 -23.34
CA ARG A 28 5.06 12.51 -24.60
C ARG A 28 6.03 12.79 -25.74
N LYS A 29 6.55 14.02 -25.85
CA LYS A 29 7.55 14.37 -26.88
C LYS A 29 8.83 13.54 -26.76
N HIS A 30 9.13 13.03 -25.57
CA HIS A 30 10.30 12.21 -25.26
C HIS A 30 9.97 10.73 -25.03
N ASP A 31 8.77 10.28 -25.43
CA ASP A 31 8.30 8.90 -25.25
C ASP A 31 8.34 8.44 -23.77
N VAL A 32 8.08 9.37 -22.85
CA VAL A 32 8.00 9.12 -21.41
C VAL A 32 6.55 9.10 -20.96
N ASP A 33 6.18 8.00 -20.29
CA ASP A 33 4.87 7.87 -19.67
C ASP A 33 4.83 8.49 -18.28
N LEU A 34 3.88 9.40 -18.07
CA LEU A 34 3.60 9.97 -16.76
C LEU A 34 2.44 9.27 -16.09
N ALA A 35 2.63 8.96 -14.82
CA ALA A 35 1.55 8.49 -13.96
C ALA A 35 1.55 9.24 -12.65
N LEU A 36 0.35 9.53 -12.13
CA LEU A 36 0.18 10.15 -10.83
C LEU A 36 -0.49 9.18 -9.86
N HIS A 37 0.14 8.96 -8.70
CA HIS A 37 -0.46 8.15 -7.63
C HIS A 37 -1.25 9.02 -6.64
N THR A 38 -2.54 8.79 -6.45
CA THR A 38 -3.36 9.35 -5.36
C THR A 38 -3.20 8.51 -4.08
N HIS A 39 -3.89 8.90 -3.00
CA HIS A 39 -3.82 8.25 -1.69
C HIS A 39 -5.19 8.27 -0.99
N VAL A 40 -6.14 7.54 -1.54
CA VAL A 40 -7.52 7.40 -1.05
C VAL A 40 -7.64 6.08 -0.30
N ASN A 41 -8.14 6.13 0.93
CA ASN A 41 -8.31 4.96 1.80
C ASN A 41 -9.78 4.63 2.08
N HIS A 42 -10.72 5.52 1.75
CA HIS A 42 -12.16 5.28 1.92
C HIS A 42 -12.95 5.92 0.77
N ALA A 43 -14.04 5.30 0.32
CA ALA A 43 -14.85 5.78 -0.81
C ALA A 43 -15.30 7.25 -0.63
N ASN A 44 -15.72 7.63 0.58
CA ASN A 44 -16.09 9.00 0.94
C ASN A 44 -14.99 10.06 0.73
N GLN A 45 -13.71 9.69 0.63
CA GLN A 45 -12.64 10.63 0.32
C GLN A 45 -12.60 10.99 -1.18
N LEU A 46 -13.25 10.21 -2.05
CA LEU A 46 -13.37 10.50 -3.47
C LEU A 46 -14.51 11.48 -3.73
N THR A 47 -14.22 12.76 -3.51
CA THR A 47 -15.17 13.84 -3.81
C THR A 47 -15.25 14.12 -5.32
N PRO A 48 -16.31 14.80 -5.79
CA PRO A 48 -16.40 15.22 -7.19
C PRO A 48 -15.18 16.01 -7.69
N LEU A 49 -14.57 16.84 -6.82
CA LEU A 49 -13.37 17.61 -7.18
C LEU A 49 -12.13 16.72 -7.36
N VAL A 50 -12.01 15.65 -6.58
CA VAL A 50 -10.92 14.67 -6.75
C VAL A 50 -11.10 13.93 -8.08
N ALA A 51 -12.33 13.53 -8.40
CA ALA A 51 -12.67 12.89 -9.67
C ALA A 51 -12.37 13.81 -10.87
N GLU A 52 -12.82 15.07 -10.82
CA GLU A 52 -12.56 16.07 -11.86
C GLU A 52 -11.05 16.27 -12.07
N ALA A 53 -10.28 16.46 -11.01
CA ALA A 53 -8.84 16.64 -11.09
C ALA A 53 -8.14 15.42 -11.71
N ALA A 54 -8.55 14.20 -11.34
CA ALA A 54 -8.00 12.98 -11.93
C ALA A 54 -8.31 12.85 -13.42
N GLN A 55 -9.55 13.10 -13.83
CA GLN A 55 -9.97 13.06 -15.23
C GLN A 55 -9.24 14.10 -16.08
N LEU A 56 -9.05 15.32 -15.58
CA LEU A 56 -8.28 16.35 -16.27
C LEU A 56 -6.83 15.92 -16.53
N LEU A 57 -6.18 15.25 -15.56
CA LEU A 57 -4.83 14.72 -15.75
C LEU A 57 -4.78 13.67 -16.87
N LEU A 58 -5.77 12.76 -16.91
CA LEU A 58 -5.90 11.77 -17.98
C LEU A 58 -6.12 12.45 -19.34
N HIS A 59 -7.01 13.44 -19.43
CA HIS A 59 -7.26 14.19 -20.67
C HIS A 59 -6.04 14.99 -21.15
N MET A 60 -5.20 15.49 -20.23
CA MET A 60 -3.92 16.12 -20.58
C MET A 60 -2.89 15.14 -21.14
N GLY A 61 -3.17 13.83 -21.05
CA GLY A 61 -2.36 12.73 -21.55
C GLY A 61 -1.32 12.22 -20.56
N PHE A 62 -1.62 12.24 -19.25
CA PHE A 62 -1.00 11.31 -18.32
C PHE A 62 -1.45 9.89 -18.69
N ARG A 63 -0.52 8.93 -18.69
CA ARG A 63 -0.81 7.52 -19.00
C ARG A 63 -1.77 6.92 -17.98
N ASP A 64 -1.52 7.15 -16.68
CA ASP A 64 -2.36 6.61 -15.61
C ASP A 64 -2.53 7.58 -14.45
N VAL A 65 -3.73 7.61 -13.86
CA VAL A 65 -3.93 8.03 -12.48
C VAL A 65 -4.24 6.79 -11.66
N ARG A 66 -3.47 6.56 -10.59
CA ARG A 66 -3.48 5.31 -9.83
C ARG A 66 -3.66 5.60 -8.35
N ASN A 67 -4.23 4.69 -7.57
CA ASN A 67 -4.35 4.86 -6.12
C ASN A 67 -3.32 4.01 -5.37
N GLN A 68 -2.62 4.63 -4.44
CA GLN A 68 -1.80 3.95 -3.45
C GLN A 68 -2.36 4.22 -2.06
N GLY A 69 -3.18 3.30 -1.54
CA GLY A 69 -3.78 3.39 -0.23
C GLY A 69 -2.98 2.64 0.85
N VAL A 70 -3.46 2.72 2.08
CA VAL A 70 -3.01 1.95 3.24
C VAL A 70 -4.22 1.20 3.80
N LEU A 71 -4.04 -0.07 4.13
CA LEU A 71 -5.02 -0.84 4.87
C LEU A 71 -4.99 -0.38 6.33
N LEU A 72 -6.11 0.16 6.78
CA LEU A 72 -6.28 0.73 8.11
C LEU A 72 -7.50 0.08 8.77
N ARG A 73 -7.28 -0.67 9.86
CA ARG A 73 -8.35 -1.36 10.58
C ARG A 73 -9.46 -0.39 10.96
N GLY A 74 -10.70 -0.79 10.69
CA GLY A 74 -11.88 0.03 10.90
C GLY A 74 -12.16 1.03 9.77
N VAL A 75 -11.38 1.03 8.68
CA VAL A 75 -11.56 1.92 7.52
C VAL A 75 -11.83 1.13 6.24
N ASN A 76 -10.92 0.22 5.86
CA ASN A 76 -10.95 -0.44 4.54
C ASN A 76 -10.42 -1.88 4.57
N THR A 77 -10.56 -2.55 5.70
CA THR A 77 -9.98 -3.89 5.95
C THR A 77 -11.01 -5.01 5.88
N THR A 78 -12.20 -4.73 5.32
CA THR A 78 -13.19 -5.72 4.95
C THR A 78 -13.30 -5.78 3.43
N SER A 79 -13.65 -6.94 2.88
CA SER A 79 -13.82 -7.12 1.43
C SER A 79 -14.86 -6.16 0.88
N LYS A 80 -15.94 -5.93 1.63
CA LYS A 80 -16.98 -4.95 1.28
C LYS A 80 -16.42 -3.54 1.14
N ASP A 81 -15.71 -3.05 2.15
CA ASP A 81 -15.23 -1.65 2.17
C ASP A 81 -14.11 -1.43 1.14
N LEU A 82 -13.23 -2.42 0.96
CA LEU A 82 -12.16 -2.34 -0.02
C LEU A 82 -12.69 -2.40 -1.46
N LEU A 83 -13.68 -3.27 -1.73
CA LEU A 83 -14.33 -3.33 -3.04
C LEU A 83 -15.11 -2.05 -3.34
N ASP A 84 -15.86 -1.52 -2.36
CA ASP A 84 -16.58 -0.25 -2.51
C ASP A 84 -15.63 0.90 -2.87
N LEU A 85 -14.48 0.97 -2.19
CA LEU A 85 -13.42 1.91 -2.55
C LEU A 85 -12.89 1.68 -3.97
N CYS A 86 -12.58 0.44 -4.34
CA CYS A 86 -12.03 0.13 -5.66
C CYS A 86 -13.01 0.47 -6.81
N PHE A 87 -14.28 0.09 -6.68
CA PHE A 87 -15.31 0.45 -7.66
C PHE A 87 -15.50 1.95 -7.72
N THR A 88 -15.56 2.64 -6.58
CA THR A 88 -15.69 4.10 -6.53
C THR A 88 -14.53 4.80 -7.25
N LEU A 89 -13.28 4.35 -7.04
CA LEU A 89 -12.08 4.87 -7.73
C LEU A 89 -12.17 4.72 -9.25
N LEU A 90 -12.54 3.51 -9.71
CA LEU A 90 -12.62 3.18 -11.13
C LEU A 90 -13.78 3.92 -11.80
N ASP A 91 -14.98 3.74 -11.29
CA ASP A 91 -16.22 4.13 -11.96
C ASP A 91 -16.45 5.63 -11.94
N ARG A 92 -15.98 6.32 -10.88
CA ARG A 92 -16.23 7.76 -10.72
C ARG A 92 -15.07 8.65 -11.11
N ALA A 93 -13.84 8.17 -11.02
CA ALA A 93 -12.65 9.01 -11.22
C ALA A 93 -11.65 8.45 -12.24
N HIS A 94 -11.89 7.26 -12.80
CA HIS A 94 -10.93 6.56 -13.66
C HIS A 94 -9.56 6.39 -12.98
N ILE A 95 -9.55 6.26 -11.64
CA ILE A 95 -8.33 6.05 -10.86
C ILE A 95 -8.14 4.55 -10.70
N MET A 96 -7.02 4.02 -11.19
CA MET A 96 -6.70 2.60 -11.07
C MET A 96 -6.34 2.22 -9.62
N PRO A 97 -7.06 1.30 -8.94
CA PRO A 97 -6.62 0.74 -7.68
C PRO A 97 -5.30 -0.02 -7.90
N TYR A 98 -4.19 0.55 -7.46
CA TYR A 98 -2.88 0.00 -7.77
C TYR A 98 -2.36 -0.81 -6.59
N TYR A 99 -2.09 -0.13 -5.47
CA TYR A 99 -1.50 -0.74 -4.28
C TYR A 99 -2.26 -0.35 -3.02
N PHE A 100 -2.40 -1.29 -2.11
CA PHE A 100 -2.74 -1.01 -0.71
C PHE A 100 -1.63 -1.57 0.18
N TYR A 101 -0.97 -0.68 0.91
CA TYR A 101 0.10 -1.03 1.82
C TYR A 101 -0.48 -1.45 3.18
N MET A 102 0.14 -2.43 3.84
CA MET A 102 -0.03 -2.60 5.27
C MET A 102 0.46 -1.34 5.99
N CYS A 103 -0.18 -1.01 7.11
CA CYS A 103 0.24 0.13 7.92
C CYS A 103 1.62 -0.15 8.58
N ASP A 104 2.54 0.79 8.39
CA ASP A 104 3.94 0.67 8.85
C ASP A 104 4.06 0.49 10.37
N MET A 105 5.14 -0.18 10.78
CA MET A 105 5.56 -0.35 12.18
C MET A 105 6.14 0.96 12.74
N ILE A 106 5.29 1.96 12.95
CA ILE A 106 5.65 3.24 13.57
C ILE A 106 5.04 3.36 14.97
N PRO A 107 5.64 4.16 15.87
CA PRO A 107 5.07 4.38 17.20
C PRO A 107 3.61 4.84 17.14
N ASN A 108 2.77 4.30 18.02
CA ASN A 108 1.36 4.64 18.18
C ASN A 108 0.43 4.32 16.99
N SER A 109 0.83 3.50 16.01
CA SER A 109 -0.04 3.10 14.88
C SER A 109 -0.65 1.70 14.99
N GLU A 110 -0.30 0.91 16.00
CA GLU A 110 -0.63 -0.53 16.04
C GLU A 110 -2.13 -0.84 15.91
N HIS A 111 -2.98 0.00 16.49
CA HIS A 111 -4.43 -0.12 16.45
C HIS A 111 -5.02 -0.02 15.03
N TRP A 112 -4.31 0.58 14.06
CA TRP A 112 -4.72 0.59 12.65
C TRP A 112 -4.13 -0.56 11.82
N ARG A 113 -3.14 -1.28 12.34
CA ARG A 113 -2.44 -2.32 11.60
C ARG A 113 -3.30 -3.58 11.46
N LEU A 114 -2.90 -4.45 10.55
CA LEU A 114 -3.44 -5.80 10.35
C LEU A 114 -2.29 -6.79 10.47
N ALA A 115 -2.60 -8.04 10.79
CA ALA A 115 -1.66 -9.13 10.60
C ALA A 115 -1.48 -9.45 9.10
N VAL A 116 -0.33 -10.00 8.72
CA VAL A 116 -0.06 -10.40 7.33
C VAL A 116 -1.08 -11.42 6.85
N TRP A 117 -1.48 -12.39 7.69
CA TRP A 117 -2.49 -13.39 7.34
C TRP A 117 -3.87 -12.78 7.07
N GLU A 118 -4.26 -11.71 7.78
CA GLU A 118 -5.53 -11.00 7.53
C GLU A 118 -5.49 -10.32 6.15
N ALA A 119 -4.37 -9.69 5.80
CA ALA A 119 -4.19 -9.09 4.49
C ALA A 119 -4.19 -10.15 3.38
N GLN A 120 -3.55 -11.31 3.58
CA GLN A 120 -3.61 -12.43 2.62
C GLN A 120 -5.03 -12.91 2.37
N ASN A 121 -5.83 -13.06 3.42
CA ASN A 121 -7.24 -13.44 3.30
C ASN A 121 -8.03 -12.34 2.57
N LEU A 122 -7.85 -11.07 2.92
CA LEU A 122 -8.52 -9.95 2.27
C LEU A 122 -8.20 -9.88 0.77
N GLN A 123 -6.95 -10.10 0.37
CA GLN A 123 -6.58 -10.18 -1.05
C GLN A 123 -7.35 -11.29 -1.75
N HIS A 124 -7.42 -12.48 -1.14
CA HIS A 124 -8.16 -13.63 -1.69
C HIS A 124 -9.65 -13.31 -1.85
N ASP A 125 -10.27 -12.72 -0.82
CA ASP A 125 -11.70 -12.43 -0.80
C ASP A 125 -12.15 -11.42 -1.86
N ILE A 126 -11.25 -10.53 -2.32
CA ILE A 126 -11.57 -9.56 -3.38
C ILE A 126 -11.23 -10.07 -4.78
N MET A 127 -10.50 -11.19 -4.91
CA MET A 127 -10.14 -11.73 -6.22
C MET A 127 -11.39 -12.23 -6.96
N GLY A 128 -11.48 -11.91 -8.25
CA GLY A 128 -12.60 -12.28 -9.12
C GLY A 128 -13.73 -11.24 -9.20
N TYR A 129 -13.75 -10.25 -8.31
CA TYR A 129 -14.75 -9.16 -8.36
C TYR A 129 -14.36 -8.00 -9.28
N LEU A 130 -13.06 -7.77 -9.46
CA LEU A 130 -12.51 -6.68 -10.26
C LEU A 130 -11.88 -7.21 -11.56
N PRO A 131 -11.85 -6.41 -12.65
CA PRO A 131 -11.01 -6.72 -13.81
C PRO A 131 -9.56 -6.98 -13.38
N GLY A 132 -8.87 -7.91 -14.04
CA GLY A 132 -7.52 -8.32 -13.64
C GLY A 132 -6.51 -7.17 -13.57
N TYR A 133 -6.63 -6.18 -14.44
CA TYR A 133 -5.77 -4.99 -14.44
C TYR A 133 -6.09 -3.99 -13.30
N ALA A 134 -7.28 -4.07 -12.73
CA ALA A 134 -7.79 -3.17 -11.69
C ALA A 134 -7.90 -3.84 -10.31
N THR A 135 -7.52 -5.11 -10.22
CA THR A 135 -7.41 -5.82 -8.95
C THR A 135 -6.15 -5.31 -8.23
N PRO A 136 -6.29 -4.59 -7.10
CA PRO A 136 -5.12 -4.02 -6.44
C PRO A 136 -4.28 -5.12 -5.80
N ARG A 137 -2.98 -4.87 -5.67
CA ARG A 137 -2.08 -5.73 -4.89
C ARG A 137 -1.97 -5.20 -3.47
N LEU A 138 -2.05 -6.11 -2.49
CA LEU A 138 -1.79 -5.82 -1.09
C LEU A 138 -0.30 -6.04 -0.80
N LEU A 139 0.36 -5.05 -0.19
CA LEU A 139 1.81 -5.05 0.03
C LEU A 139 2.19 -4.86 1.49
N CYS A 140 3.28 -5.50 1.88
CA CYS A 140 4.04 -5.19 3.09
C CYS A 140 5.32 -4.45 2.69
N ASP A 141 5.62 -3.32 3.33
CA ASP A 141 6.94 -2.68 3.20
C ASP A 141 7.86 -3.24 4.29
N VAL A 142 8.65 -4.23 3.91
CA VAL A 142 9.45 -5.01 4.86
C VAL A 142 10.79 -4.30 5.09
N PRO A 143 11.18 -4.03 6.35
CA PRO A 143 12.46 -3.39 6.66
C PRO A 143 13.63 -4.07 5.93
N PHE A 144 14.47 -3.26 5.30
CA PHE A 144 15.66 -3.67 4.52
C PHE A 144 15.43 -4.54 3.27
N VAL A 145 14.21 -5.04 3.04
CA VAL A 145 13.83 -5.82 1.84
C VAL A 145 13.05 -4.96 0.84
N GLY A 146 12.25 -4.03 1.35
CA GLY A 146 11.35 -3.17 0.60
C GLY A 146 9.97 -3.79 0.34
N LYS A 147 9.28 -3.25 -0.66
CA LYS A 147 7.88 -3.57 -0.97
C LYS A 147 7.73 -4.99 -1.51
N ARG A 148 6.95 -5.81 -0.82
CA ARG A 148 6.64 -7.20 -1.17
C ARG A 148 5.14 -7.40 -1.16
N TRP A 149 4.64 -8.30 -2.00
CA TRP A 149 3.23 -8.68 -1.91
C TRP A 149 3.04 -9.53 -0.66
N VAL A 150 1.88 -9.42 -0.01
CA VAL A 150 1.62 -10.14 1.24
C VAL A 150 1.74 -11.66 1.12
N HIS A 151 1.65 -12.23 -0.08
CA HIS A 151 1.82 -13.66 -0.34
C HIS A 151 3.28 -14.09 -0.61
N GLN A 152 4.25 -13.18 -0.61
CA GLN A 152 5.68 -13.48 -0.82
C GLN A 152 6.45 -13.76 0.48
N VAL A 153 5.74 -14.10 1.56
CA VAL A 153 6.34 -14.48 2.85
C VAL A 153 7.10 -15.79 2.67
N ALA A 154 8.35 -15.86 3.13
CA ALA A 154 9.16 -17.08 3.05
C ALA A 154 8.82 -18.08 4.15
N ARG A 155 8.59 -17.58 5.38
CA ARG A 155 8.16 -18.36 6.54
C ARG A 155 7.31 -17.50 7.45
N TYR A 156 6.35 -18.10 8.15
CA TYR A 156 5.47 -17.38 9.06
C TYR A 156 5.22 -18.17 10.35
N ASP A 157 5.70 -17.63 11.47
CA ASP A 157 5.28 -18.08 12.80
C ASP A 157 4.00 -17.32 13.19
N ARG A 158 2.86 -17.96 12.95
CA ARG A 158 1.53 -17.38 13.21
C ARG A 158 1.17 -17.30 14.68
N GLU A 159 1.83 -18.07 15.54
CA GLU A 159 1.58 -17.99 16.98
C GLU A 159 2.22 -16.73 17.53
N LYS A 160 3.47 -16.45 17.14
CA LYS A 160 4.21 -15.26 17.58
C LYS A 160 3.96 -14.02 16.72
N GLY A 161 3.34 -14.17 15.56
CA GLY A 161 3.12 -13.06 14.61
C GLY A 161 4.40 -12.60 13.93
N ILE A 162 5.35 -13.50 13.68
CA ILE A 162 6.63 -13.17 13.05
C ILE A 162 6.63 -13.72 11.63
N SER A 163 6.61 -12.83 10.65
CA SER A 163 6.79 -13.16 9.24
C SER A 163 8.23 -12.91 8.81
N TYR A 164 8.79 -13.87 8.09
CA TYR A 164 10.17 -13.89 7.62
C TYR A 164 10.20 -13.74 6.10
N TRP A 165 11.02 -12.82 5.63
CA TRP A 165 11.09 -12.40 4.24
C TRP A 165 12.52 -12.48 3.72
N THR A 166 12.68 -12.75 2.43
CA THR A 166 14.00 -12.82 1.78
C THR A 166 14.11 -11.83 0.64
N LYS A 167 15.35 -11.60 0.20
CA LYS A 167 15.66 -10.83 -1.01
C LYS A 167 15.83 -11.77 -2.20
N ASN A 168 15.40 -11.29 -3.37
CA ASN A 168 15.65 -11.97 -4.65
C ASN A 168 16.78 -11.30 -5.45
N TYR A 169 17.47 -10.32 -4.85
CA TYR A 169 18.55 -9.58 -5.47
C TYR A 169 19.55 -9.13 -4.41
N ARG A 170 20.80 -8.89 -4.82
CA ARG A 170 21.84 -8.30 -3.99
C ARG A 170 21.90 -6.80 -4.26
N THR A 171 22.06 -6.01 -3.20
CA THR A 171 22.43 -4.60 -3.34
C THR A 171 23.93 -4.48 -3.63
N SER A 172 24.39 -3.29 -4.02
CA SER A 172 25.82 -3.02 -4.29
C SER A 172 26.72 -3.30 -3.08
N ILE A 173 26.20 -3.18 -1.86
CA ILE A 173 26.91 -3.47 -0.61
C ILE A 173 26.87 -4.96 -0.20
N GLU A 174 26.08 -5.79 -0.90
CA GLU A 174 25.87 -7.21 -0.60
C GLU A 174 26.52 -8.14 -1.63
N LEU A 175 27.29 -7.60 -2.59
CA LEU A 175 27.85 -8.37 -3.71
C LEU A 175 28.68 -9.58 -3.25
N GLU A 176 29.48 -9.40 -2.21
CA GLU A 176 30.38 -10.41 -1.64
C GLU A 176 29.70 -11.30 -0.58
N ASN A 177 28.49 -10.94 -0.12
CA ASN A 177 27.78 -11.73 0.87
C ASN A 177 27.03 -12.89 0.18
N ALA A 178 27.60 -14.09 0.27
CA ALA A 178 27.01 -15.31 -0.28
C ALA A 178 25.62 -15.64 0.31
N GLU A 179 25.37 -15.24 1.56
CA GLU A 179 24.13 -15.52 2.30
C GLU A 179 23.08 -14.41 2.19
N ALA A 180 23.36 -13.33 1.45
CA ALA A 180 22.45 -12.18 1.35
C ALA A 180 21.03 -12.55 0.86
N LEU A 181 20.90 -13.60 0.04
CA LEU A 181 19.61 -14.08 -0.46
C LEU A 181 18.90 -15.05 0.51
N ALA A 182 19.65 -15.67 1.42
CA ALA A 182 19.14 -16.58 2.43
C ALA A 182 18.83 -15.88 3.77
N THR A 183 19.27 -14.62 3.93
CA THR A 183 19.00 -13.81 5.12
C THR A 183 17.51 -13.57 5.26
N HIS A 184 16.96 -13.92 6.43
CA HIS A 184 15.59 -13.63 6.79
C HIS A 184 15.48 -12.25 7.44
N TYR A 185 14.49 -11.48 6.99
CA TYR A 185 14.11 -10.21 7.57
C TYR A 185 12.73 -10.35 8.21
N GLU A 186 12.60 -9.85 9.42
CA GLU A 186 11.40 -10.02 10.22
C GLU A 186 10.42 -8.86 10.02
N TYR A 187 9.13 -9.18 10.04
CA TYR A 187 8.04 -8.23 10.18
C TYR A 187 7.03 -8.78 11.19
N TYR A 188 6.59 -7.92 12.10
CA TYR A 188 5.81 -8.32 13.27
C TYR A 188 4.34 -7.91 13.11
N ASP A 189 3.43 -8.84 13.31
CA ASP A 189 2.00 -8.56 13.39
C ASP A 189 1.63 -7.81 14.68
N PRO A 190 0.48 -7.13 14.73
CA PRO A 190 -0.01 -6.51 15.96
C PRO A 190 -0.30 -7.54 17.05
N ILE A 191 0.07 -7.27 18.31
CA ILE A 191 0.00 -8.26 19.40
C ILE A 191 -1.44 -8.72 19.64
N TYR A 192 -2.42 -7.81 19.51
CA TYR A 192 -3.83 -8.14 19.73
C TYR A 192 -4.40 -9.12 18.70
N THR A 193 -3.72 -9.35 17.57
CA THR A 193 -4.13 -10.33 16.54
C THR A 193 -3.63 -11.74 16.83
N LEU A 194 -2.75 -11.91 17.82
CA LEU A 194 -2.11 -13.17 18.15
C LEU A 194 -2.99 -14.02 19.07
N PRO A 195 -2.87 -15.36 19.02
CA PRO A 195 -3.45 -16.23 20.04
C PRO A 195 -2.85 -15.92 21.42
N GLU A 196 -3.53 -16.36 22.48
CA GLU A 196 -3.13 -16.11 23.87
C GLU A 196 -1.68 -16.52 24.17
N ALA A 197 -1.25 -17.68 23.65
CA ALA A 197 0.14 -18.15 23.78
C ALA A 197 1.15 -17.15 23.20
N GLY A 198 0.88 -16.58 22.02
CA GLY A 198 1.70 -15.55 21.40
C GLY A 198 1.74 -14.25 22.18
N GLN A 199 0.58 -13.80 22.67
CA GLN A 199 0.50 -12.61 23.50
C GLN A 199 1.28 -12.77 24.82
N ASN A 200 1.19 -13.94 25.46
CA ASN A 200 1.98 -14.27 26.64
C ASN A 200 3.48 -14.23 26.34
N TRP A 201 3.90 -14.82 25.22
CA TRP A 201 5.30 -14.81 24.81
C TRP A 201 5.86 -13.38 24.68
N TRP A 202 5.13 -12.45 24.07
CA TRP A 202 5.55 -11.06 23.94
C TRP A 202 5.59 -10.31 25.27
N ARG A 203 4.63 -10.55 26.17
CA ARG A 203 4.67 -10.01 27.55
C ARG A 203 5.94 -10.44 28.28
N GLU A 204 6.36 -11.68 28.12
CA GLU A 204 7.61 -12.18 28.71
C GLU A 204 8.85 -11.54 28.09
N GLN A 205 8.86 -11.27 26.77
CA GLN A 205 10.00 -10.59 26.12
C GLN A 205 10.13 -9.14 26.60
N GLU A 206 9.02 -8.42 26.72
CA GLU A 206 9.00 -7.03 27.23
C GLU A 206 9.52 -6.98 28.67
N ALA A 207 9.08 -7.91 29.53
CA ALA A 207 9.57 -8.04 30.89
C ALA A 207 11.10 -8.29 30.93
N LYS A 208 11.63 -9.15 30.05
CA LYS A 208 13.07 -9.41 29.95
C LYS A 208 13.85 -8.18 29.48
N ALA A 209 13.32 -7.44 28.50
CA ALA A 209 13.96 -6.24 27.97
C ALA A 209 14.00 -5.09 28.98
N THR A 210 13.05 -5.03 29.93
CA THR A 210 13.01 -4.00 30.98
C THR A 210 13.98 -4.28 32.13
N VAL A 211 14.42 -5.53 32.28
CA VAL A 211 15.33 -5.97 33.36
C VAL A 211 16.81 -5.96 32.94
N ALA A 212 17.10 -5.84 31.64
CA ALA A 212 18.44 -5.78 31.06
C ALA A 212 18.93 -4.34 30.86
#